data_AF-A0A1G4PK78-F1
#
_entry.id   AF-A0A1G4PK78-F1
#
_cell.length_a   1.000
_cell.length_b   1.000
_cell.length_c   1.000
_cell.angle_alpha   90.00
_cell.angle_beta   90.00
_cell.angle_gamma   90.00
#
_symmetry.space_group_name_H-M   'P 1'
#
loop_
_entity.id
_entity.type
_entity.pdbx_description
1 polymer ?
#
loop_
_entity_poly.entity_id
_entity_poly.type
_entity_poly.pdbx_seq_one_letter_code
_entity_poly.pdbx_strand_id
1 'polypeptide(L)'
;MDQLIKITEKDADIQLGEFVSTNFKKIKYDKNGCDVIVEPPFKSAQITVRMNDGVDLAYAEQCAKHFNNLSPDTICKLLESSWQFCLKYCDYYGEELPEIKELNELLYYIEPFCIDIDKPKSSDTAYTVELHCDWDVEHGMSWIIRNSEVLYVGVGMVHFQLNAWEDFDAYKNNEGNFVFGVPNWE
;
A
#
# COMPACT_ATOMS: atom_id res chain seq x y z
N MET A 1 23.38 25.42 16.14
CA MET A 1 22.60 26.66 15.98
C MET A 1 21.36 26.24 15.22
N ASP A 2 20.33 25.89 15.98
CA ASP A 2 19.01 25.50 15.46
C ASP A 2 18.39 26.66 14.70
N GLN A 3 17.61 26.36 13.66
CA GLN A 3 16.30 26.99 13.43
C GLN A 3 15.59 26.36 12.24
N LEU A 4 14.45 25.73 12.51
CA LEU A 4 13.45 25.38 11.50
C LEU A 4 12.09 25.34 12.20
N ILE A 5 11.34 26.45 12.19
CA ILE A 5 9.86 26.52 12.10
C ILE A 5 9.45 27.93 11.60
N LYS A 6 8.67 28.04 10.50
CA LYS A 6 7.35 28.73 10.44
C LYS A 6 6.71 28.82 9.02
N ILE A 7 5.68 27.99 8.86
CA ILE A 7 4.34 28.09 8.22
C ILE A 7 3.92 29.45 7.63
N THR A 8 3.17 29.46 6.52
CA THR A 8 2.02 30.38 6.32
C THR A 8 0.86 29.76 5.52
N GLU A 9 -0.33 29.75 6.13
CA GLU A 9 -1.65 29.52 5.51
C GLU A 9 -2.09 30.74 4.67
N LYS A 10 -2.82 30.50 3.58
CA LYS A 10 -3.95 31.37 3.20
C LYS A 10 -4.91 30.70 2.21
N ASP A 11 -6.16 30.60 2.66
CA ASP A 11 -7.41 30.47 1.92
C ASP A 11 -7.72 29.13 1.21
N ALA A 12 -8.22 28.15 1.98
CA ALA A 12 -9.37 27.30 1.59
C ALA A 12 -9.95 26.57 2.82
N ASP A 13 -11.13 26.99 3.27
CA ASP A 13 -12.00 26.22 4.16
C ASP A 13 -12.41 24.89 3.50
N ILE A 14 -11.87 23.74 3.96
CA ILE A 14 -12.58 22.45 4.02
C ILE A 14 -12.07 21.67 5.26
N GLN A 15 -13.02 21.22 6.08
CA GLN A 15 -12.84 20.46 7.34
C GLN A 15 -12.36 19.01 7.10
N LEU A 16 -11.63 18.47 8.09
CA LEU A 16 -11.20 17.07 8.33
C LEU A 16 -9.97 16.55 7.55
N GLY A 17 -8.96 16.09 8.32
CA GLY A 17 -7.81 15.30 7.85
C GLY A 17 -6.45 15.98 8.13
N GLU A 18 -5.69 15.48 9.12
CA GLU A 18 -4.27 15.84 9.26
C GLU A 18 -3.43 15.00 8.27
N PHE A 19 -2.61 15.66 7.45
CA PHE A 19 -1.76 15.01 6.43
C PHE A 19 -0.30 14.96 6.90
N VAL A 20 0.33 13.78 6.87
CA VAL A 20 1.78 13.63 7.11
C VAL A 20 2.47 13.15 5.84
N SER A 21 3.30 14.00 5.21
CA SER A 21 4.15 13.62 4.07
C SER A 21 5.49 13.06 4.57
N THR A 22 5.91 11.88 4.09
CA THR A 22 7.26 11.33 4.36
C THR A 22 8.06 11.17 3.06
N ASN A 23 9.38 11.47 3.11
CA ASN A 23 10.31 11.31 1.98
C ASN A 23 11.08 9.98 2.10
N PHE A 24 11.12 9.20 1.02
CA PHE A 24 11.88 7.95 0.92
C PHE A 24 13.33 8.20 0.44
N LYS A 25 14.34 7.49 0.97
CA LYS A 25 15.79 7.75 0.73
C LYS A 25 16.50 6.64 -0.07
N LYS A 26 17.53 7.07 -0.83
CA LYS A 26 18.40 6.31 -1.77
C LYS A 26 19.73 5.82 -1.15
N ILE A 27 20.28 4.64 -1.51
CA ILE A 27 21.50 4.05 -0.86
C ILE A 27 22.60 3.53 -1.82
N LYS A 28 23.87 3.62 -1.38
CA LYS A 28 25.08 3.04 -2.02
C LYS A 28 25.97 2.30 -1.02
N TYR A 29 26.72 1.30 -1.51
CA TYR A 29 27.58 0.39 -0.73
C TYR A 29 29.07 0.75 -0.73
N ASP A 30 29.80 0.41 0.35
CA ASP A 30 31.26 0.29 0.35
C ASP A 30 31.75 -1.11 0.78
N LYS A 31 33.04 -1.36 0.50
CA LYS A 31 33.76 -2.65 0.49
C LYS A 31 33.92 -3.37 1.84
N ASN A 32 33.41 -2.82 2.95
CA ASN A 32 33.57 -3.43 4.28
C ASN A 32 32.30 -4.01 4.90
N GLY A 33 31.19 -4.08 4.14
CA GLY A 33 30.08 -4.98 4.43
C GLY A 33 29.58 -4.98 5.87
N CYS A 34 28.80 -3.95 6.24
CA CYS A 34 27.65 -4.06 7.14
C CYS A 34 26.89 -2.74 7.04
N ASP A 35 25.87 -2.72 6.19
CA ASP A 35 24.60 -2.00 6.30
C ASP A 35 23.88 -2.13 4.95
N VAL A 36 22.78 -2.88 4.93
CA VAL A 36 21.86 -2.97 3.78
C VAL A 36 20.72 -2.03 4.08
N ILE A 37 20.53 -1.04 3.22
CA ILE A 37 19.42 -0.11 3.31
C ILE A 37 18.56 -0.34 2.08
N VAL A 38 17.24 -0.37 2.29
CA VAL A 38 16.22 -0.71 1.30
C VAL A 38 15.59 0.59 0.76
N GLU A 39 15.68 0.81 -0.55
CA GLU A 39 14.79 1.74 -1.28
C GLU A 39 13.46 1.02 -1.54
N PRO A 40 12.29 1.66 -1.33
CA PRO A 40 11.06 1.15 -1.92
C PRO A 40 11.13 1.34 -3.44
N PRO A 41 10.67 0.37 -4.23
CA PRO A 41 10.79 0.36 -5.69
C PRO A 41 9.72 1.20 -6.42
N PHE A 42 8.90 1.97 -5.71
CA PHE A 42 7.75 2.65 -6.29
C PHE A 42 8.14 3.99 -6.94
N LYS A 43 7.45 4.33 -8.03
CA LYS A 43 7.66 5.57 -8.80
C LYS A 43 7.32 6.84 -8.01
N SER A 44 6.42 6.73 -7.03
CA SER A 44 6.02 7.80 -6.12
C SER A 44 7.11 8.15 -5.12
N ALA A 45 7.41 9.46 -4.99
CA ALA A 45 8.30 9.99 -3.96
C ALA A 45 7.58 10.29 -2.62
N GLN A 46 6.24 10.26 -2.58
CA GLN A 46 5.43 10.66 -1.43
C GLN A 46 4.11 9.87 -1.37
N ILE A 47 3.88 9.18 -0.26
CA ILE A 47 2.62 8.46 0.01
C ILE A 47 1.88 9.22 1.10
N THR A 48 0.59 9.46 0.88
CA THR A 48 -0.28 10.11 1.88
C THR A 48 -0.64 9.10 2.97
N VAL A 49 -0.59 9.50 4.25
CA VAL A 49 -1.19 8.71 5.34
C VAL A 49 -2.51 9.33 5.73
N ARG A 50 -3.61 8.58 5.61
CA ARG A 50 -4.95 8.95 6.06
C ARG A 50 -5.23 8.27 7.40
N MET A 51 -5.58 9.08 8.40
CA MET A 51 -5.94 8.61 9.74
C MET A 51 -7.45 8.72 9.91
N ASN A 52 -8.13 7.59 10.06
CA ASN A 52 -9.57 7.57 10.35
C ASN A 52 -9.86 7.90 11.82
N ASP A 53 -11.13 8.14 12.13
CA ASP A 53 -11.58 8.52 13.47
C ASP A 53 -11.07 7.56 14.56
N GLY A 54 -10.35 8.12 15.53
CA GLY A 54 -9.81 7.36 16.66
C GLY A 54 -8.43 6.74 16.44
N VAL A 55 -7.76 7.08 15.34
CA VAL A 55 -6.33 6.81 15.14
C VAL A 55 -5.50 7.95 15.71
N ASP A 56 -4.49 7.62 16.51
CA ASP A 56 -3.49 8.59 16.96
C ASP A 56 -2.24 8.58 16.07
N LEU A 57 -1.48 9.67 16.15
CA LEU A 57 -0.27 9.87 15.35
C LEU A 57 0.79 8.80 15.63
N ALA A 58 0.90 8.30 16.86
CA ALA A 58 1.91 7.31 17.22
C ALA A 58 1.65 5.97 16.52
N TYR A 59 0.38 5.55 16.46
CA TYR A 59 -0.03 4.37 15.73
C TYR A 59 0.12 4.55 14.22
N ALA A 60 -0.22 5.73 13.70
CA ALA A 60 -0.03 6.05 12.29
C ALA A 60 1.45 5.97 11.87
N GLU A 61 2.35 6.54 12.68
CA GLU A 61 3.80 6.43 12.48
C GLU A 61 4.29 4.99 12.56
N GLN A 62 3.73 4.17 13.45
CA GLN A 62 4.07 2.76 13.57
C GLN A 62 3.73 1.99 12.30
N CYS A 63 2.53 2.22 11.73
CA CYS A 63 2.11 1.61 10.48
C CYS A 63 2.97 2.06 9.29
N ALA A 64 3.28 3.36 9.19
CA ALA A 64 4.16 3.87 8.14
C ALA A 64 5.58 3.28 8.25
N LYS A 65 6.14 3.18 9.47
CA LYS A 65 7.43 2.52 9.71
C LYS A 65 7.36 1.05 9.34
N HIS A 66 6.27 0.36 9.65
CA HIS A 66 6.09 -1.04 9.29
C HIS A 66 6.04 -1.24 7.76
N PHE A 67 5.25 -0.43 7.04
CA PHE A 67 5.19 -0.47 5.57
C PHE A 67 6.57 -0.27 4.92
N ASN A 68 7.38 0.62 5.46
CA ASN A 68 8.74 0.88 4.96
C ASN A 68 9.72 -0.26 5.21
N ASN A 69 9.37 -1.18 6.11
CA ASN A 69 10.22 -2.30 6.53
C ASN A 69 9.53 -3.65 6.29
N LEU A 70 8.65 -3.73 5.28
CA LEU A 70 8.03 -5.00 4.89
C LEU A 70 9.11 -6.03 4.54
N SER A 71 8.87 -7.28 4.96
CA SER A 71 9.79 -8.37 4.71
C SER A 71 9.82 -8.74 3.21
N PRO A 72 10.92 -9.33 2.70
CA PRO A 72 10.97 -9.84 1.33
C PRO A 72 9.84 -10.82 1.02
N ASP A 73 9.45 -11.67 1.97
CA ASP A 73 8.37 -12.65 1.80
C ASP A 73 7.01 -11.95 1.66
N THR A 74 6.76 -10.91 2.45
CA THR A 74 5.54 -10.10 2.35
C THR A 74 5.49 -9.37 1.00
N ILE A 75 6.61 -8.80 0.56
CA ILE A 75 6.68 -8.13 -0.76
C ILE A 75 6.44 -9.14 -1.88
N CYS A 76 7.05 -10.32 -1.84
CA CYS A 76 6.84 -11.37 -2.83
C CYS A 76 5.36 -11.75 -2.93
N LYS A 77 4.72 -11.99 -1.79
CA LYS A 77 3.28 -12.30 -1.71
C LYS A 77 2.41 -11.19 -2.32
N LEU A 78 2.72 -9.93 -2.01
CA LEU A 78 2.00 -8.77 -2.57
C LEU A 78 2.12 -8.74 -4.10
N LEU A 79 3.33 -8.93 -4.64
CA LEU A 79 3.56 -8.90 -6.08
C LEU A 79 2.94 -10.10 -6.80
N GLU A 80 3.04 -11.30 -6.24
CA GLU A 80 2.41 -12.51 -6.80
C GLU A 80 0.90 -12.32 -6.93
N SER A 81 0.24 -11.88 -5.86
CA SER A 81 -1.21 -11.63 -5.88
C SER A 81 -1.57 -10.44 -6.77
N SER A 82 -0.75 -9.39 -6.83
CA SER A 82 -0.98 -8.23 -7.72
C SER A 82 -0.87 -8.65 -9.19
N TRP A 83 0.04 -9.56 -9.52
CA TRP A 83 0.16 -10.12 -10.86
C TRP A 83 -1.03 -10.98 -11.23
N GLN A 84 -1.55 -11.81 -10.31
CA GLN A 84 -2.78 -12.57 -10.56
C GLN A 84 -3.99 -11.65 -10.80
N PHE A 85 -4.09 -10.56 -10.05
CA PHE A 85 -5.11 -9.53 -10.28
C PHE A 85 -4.96 -8.90 -11.66
N CYS A 86 -3.76 -8.44 -12.03
CA CYS A 86 -3.47 -7.89 -13.36
C CYS A 86 -3.86 -8.87 -14.49
N LEU A 87 -3.41 -10.13 -14.41
CA LEU A 87 -3.74 -11.17 -15.39
C LEU A 87 -5.25 -11.33 -15.58
N LYS A 88 -5.99 -11.44 -14.46
CA LYS A 88 -7.44 -11.65 -14.50
C LYS A 88 -8.18 -10.40 -14.99
N TYR A 89 -7.73 -9.21 -14.59
CA TYR A 89 -8.31 -7.94 -15.01
C TYR A 89 -8.14 -7.74 -16.52
N CYS A 90 -6.92 -7.87 -17.03
CA CYS A 90 -6.64 -7.71 -18.45
C CYS A 90 -7.38 -8.74 -19.31
N ASP A 91 -7.48 -10.00 -18.87
CA ASP A 91 -8.28 -11.02 -19.54
C ASP A 91 -9.77 -10.66 -19.59
N TYR A 92 -10.35 -10.22 -18.47
CA TYR A 92 -11.78 -9.92 -18.37
C TYR A 92 -12.18 -8.66 -19.16
N TYR A 93 -11.38 -7.59 -19.07
CA TYR A 93 -11.67 -6.30 -19.70
C TYR A 93 -11.04 -6.11 -21.08
N GLY A 94 -10.15 -7.02 -21.50
CA GLY A 94 -9.44 -6.95 -22.78
C GLY A 94 -8.31 -5.91 -22.79
N GLU A 95 -7.75 -5.58 -21.63
CA GLU A 95 -6.61 -4.66 -21.49
C GLU A 95 -5.29 -5.33 -21.89
N GLU A 96 -4.30 -4.53 -22.27
CA GLU A 96 -2.97 -5.02 -22.59
C GLU A 96 -2.22 -5.41 -21.30
N LEU A 97 -1.57 -6.59 -21.32
CA LEU A 97 -0.76 -7.03 -20.20
C LEU A 97 0.57 -6.26 -20.16
N PRO A 98 1.01 -5.81 -18.96
CA PRO A 98 2.36 -5.30 -18.77
C PRO A 98 3.43 -6.29 -19.25
N GLU A 99 4.41 -5.80 -19.99
CA GLU A 99 5.59 -6.58 -20.33
C GLU A 99 6.55 -6.63 -19.14
N ILE A 100 6.54 -7.76 -18.43
CA ILE A 100 7.49 -8.06 -17.35
C ILE A 100 8.25 -9.36 -17.64
N LYS A 101 9.54 -9.38 -17.30
CA LYS A 101 10.41 -10.58 -17.34
C LYS A 101 10.54 -11.24 -15.99
N GLU A 102 10.53 -10.43 -14.94
CA GLU A 102 10.67 -10.84 -13.55
C GLU A 102 9.59 -10.15 -12.72
N LEU A 103 9.14 -10.81 -11.65
CA LEU A 103 7.99 -10.33 -10.87
C LEU A 103 8.22 -8.94 -10.24
N ASN A 104 9.47 -8.61 -9.89
CA ASN A 104 9.82 -7.31 -9.34
C ASN A 104 9.68 -6.16 -10.35
N GLU A 105 9.62 -6.43 -11.65
CA GLU A 105 9.36 -5.41 -12.67
C GLU A 105 7.91 -4.90 -12.60
N LEU A 106 6.99 -5.62 -11.95
CA LEU A 106 5.62 -5.16 -11.69
C LEU A 106 5.59 -3.83 -10.92
N LEU A 107 6.62 -3.54 -10.14
CA LEU A 107 6.77 -2.31 -9.36
C LEU A 107 6.90 -1.05 -10.23
N TYR A 108 7.20 -1.20 -11.52
CA TYR A 108 7.17 -0.10 -12.47
C TYR A 108 5.75 0.28 -12.93
N TYR A 109 4.78 -0.61 -12.70
CA TYR A 109 3.38 -0.51 -13.16
C TYR A 109 2.39 -0.27 -12.02
N ILE A 110 2.87 -0.21 -10.78
CA ILE A 110 2.05 0.08 -9.59
C ILE A 110 2.68 1.18 -8.75
N GLU A 111 1.84 2.04 -8.19
CA GLU A 111 2.28 3.21 -7.43
C GLU A 111 1.38 3.44 -6.21
N PRO A 112 1.85 3.10 -4.99
CA PRO A 112 1.16 3.47 -3.76
C PRO A 112 1.03 4.98 -3.65
N PHE A 113 -0.18 5.46 -3.33
CA PHE A 113 -0.45 6.89 -3.16
C PHE A 113 -1.10 7.22 -1.83
N CYS A 114 -1.76 6.25 -1.18
CA CYS A 114 -2.37 6.43 0.14
C CYS A 114 -2.18 5.19 1.02
N ILE A 115 -1.90 5.40 2.31
CA ILE A 115 -2.05 4.42 3.38
C ILE A 115 -3.24 4.87 4.21
N ASP A 116 -4.29 4.05 4.25
CA ASP A 116 -5.47 4.27 5.08
C ASP A 116 -5.33 3.49 6.39
N ILE A 117 -5.50 4.18 7.52
CA ILE A 117 -5.31 3.61 8.85
C ILE A 117 -6.60 3.75 9.62
N ASP A 118 -7.10 2.61 10.05
CA ASP A 118 -8.29 2.46 10.87
C ASP A 118 -7.95 2.38 12.35
N LYS A 119 -8.95 2.70 13.18
CA LYS A 119 -8.83 2.63 14.64
C LYS A 119 -8.33 1.24 15.07
N PRO A 120 -7.22 1.16 15.81
CA PRO A 120 -6.64 -0.12 16.20
C PRO A 120 -7.58 -0.93 17.09
N LYS A 121 -7.68 -2.25 16.83
CA LYS A 121 -8.35 -3.22 17.71
C LYS A 121 -7.38 -3.99 18.61
N SER A 122 -6.08 -3.95 18.31
CA SER A 122 -5.00 -4.53 19.11
C SER A 122 -3.73 -3.68 18.99
N SER A 123 -2.61 -4.17 19.53
CA SER A 123 -1.28 -3.56 19.34
C SER A 123 -0.64 -3.85 17.98
N ASP A 124 -1.31 -4.63 17.12
CA ASP A 124 -0.80 -5.00 15.81
C ASP A 124 -0.84 -3.80 14.85
N THR A 125 0.09 -3.77 13.91
CA THR A 125 0.02 -2.85 12.77
C THR A 125 -1.01 -3.37 11.77
N ALA A 126 -1.92 -2.52 11.30
CA ALA A 126 -2.95 -2.90 10.35
C ALA A 126 -3.30 -1.68 9.50
N TYR A 127 -3.24 -1.80 8.18
CA TYR A 127 -3.52 -0.70 7.27
C TYR A 127 -3.87 -1.18 5.87
N THR A 128 -4.56 -0.33 5.14
CA THR A 128 -4.84 -0.48 3.71
C THR A 128 -3.89 0.40 2.92
N VAL A 129 -3.37 -0.07 1.80
CA VAL A 129 -2.59 0.73 0.86
C VAL A 129 -3.39 0.83 -0.42
N GLU A 130 -3.65 2.05 -0.89
CA GLU A 130 -4.25 2.31 -2.19
C GLU A 130 -3.12 2.59 -3.20
N LEU A 131 -3.23 1.95 -4.36
CA LEU A 131 -2.24 1.99 -5.42
C LEU A 131 -2.90 2.38 -6.74
N HIS A 132 -2.22 3.22 -7.51
CA HIS A 132 -2.46 3.28 -8.94
C HIS A 132 -1.87 2.03 -9.58
N CYS A 133 -2.49 1.54 -10.65
CA CYS A 133 -1.91 0.54 -11.52
C CYS A 133 -2.24 0.87 -12.98
N ASP A 134 -1.32 0.54 -13.89
CA ASP A 134 -1.45 0.93 -15.30
C ASP A 134 -2.62 0.21 -16.01
N TRP A 135 -3.05 -0.96 -15.53
CA TRP A 135 -4.14 -1.75 -16.12
C TRP A 135 -5.54 -1.38 -15.62
N ASP A 136 -5.68 -0.65 -14.51
CA ASP A 136 -6.97 -0.14 -14.00
C ASP A 136 -6.77 1.30 -13.53
N VAL A 137 -6.74 2.23 -14.47
CA VAL A 137 -6.43 3.63 -14.19
C VAL A 137 -7.54 4.33 -13.39
N GLU A 138 -8.78 3.86 -13.50
CA GLU A 138 -9.93 4.48 -12.82
C GLU A 138 -10.02 4.05 -11.35
N HIS A 139 -9.85 2.76 -11.06
CA HIS A 139 -10.05 2.24 -9.70
C HIS A 139 -8.74 1.88 -9.00
N GLY A 140 -7.71 1.49 -9.74
CA GLY A 140 -6.43 1.06 -9.20
C GLY A 140 -6.51 -0.29 -8.49
N MET A 141 -5.66 -0.45 -7.47
CA MET A 141 -5.53 -1.67 -6.68
C MET A 141 -5.42 -1.31 -5.21
N SER A 142 -5.89 -2.18 -4.32
CA SER A 142 -5.66 -2.05 -2.88
C SER A 142 -4.89 -3.23 -2.31
N TRP A 143 -4.09 -2.97 -1.29
CA TRP A 143 -3.48 -3.98 -0.42
C TRP A 143 -4.02 -3.83 1.00
N ILE A 144 -4.29 -4.93 1.71
CA ILE A 144 -4.54 -4.90 3.16
C ILE A 144 -3.49 -5.76 3.84
N ILE A 145 -2.80 -5.18 4.81
CA ILE A 145 -1.70 -5.80 5.53
C ILE A 145 -1.97 -5.69 7.03
N ARG A 146 -1.80 -6.80 7.77
CA ARG A 146 -1.83 -6.82 9.24
C ARG A 146 -0.59 -7.53 9.77
N ASN A 147 0.26 -6.81 10.50
CA ASN A 147 1.63 -7.19 10.80
C ASN A 147 2.30 -7.65 9.49
N SER A 148 2.68 -8.91 9.34
CA SER A 148 3.30 -9.40 8.10
C SER A 148 2.37 -10.20 7.21
N GLU A 149 1.09 -10.33 7.58
CA GLU A 149 0.10 -11.05 6.81
C GLU A 149 -0.49 -10.14 5.72
N VAL A 150 -0.35 -10.58 4.47
CA VAL A 150 -1.11 -10.02 3.35
C VAL A 150 -2.51 -10.61 3.43
N LEU A 151 -3.51 -9.76 3.66
CA LEU A 151 -4.92 -10.16 3.82
C LEU A 151 -5.74 -9.88 2.56
N TYR A 152 -5.36 -8.84 1.81
CA TYR A 152 -6.05 -8.47 0.57
C TYR A 152 -5.06 -7.95 -0.47
N VAL A 153 -5.30 -8.34 -1.72
CA VAL A 153 -4.74 -7.73 -2.93
C VAL A 153 -5.81 -7.85 -4.00
N GLY A 154 -6.20 -6.75 -4.62
CA GLY A 154 -7.28 -6.80 -5.60
C GLY A 154 -7.83 -5.43 -5.95
N VAL A 155 -9.10 -5.41 -6.34
CA VAL A 155 -9.83 -4.22 -6.81
C VAL A 155 -9.60 -3.04 -5.85
N GLY A 156 -9.28 -1.88 -6.43
CA GLY A 156 -9.09 -0.65 -5.67
C GLY A 156 -10.35 -0.19 -4.93
N MET A 157 -10.18 0.83 -4.07
CA MET A 157 -11.26 1.37 -3.25
C MET A 157 -11.90 0.34 -2.31
N VAL A 158 -11.12 -0.66 -1.88
CA VAL A 158 -11.62 -1.73 -1.00
C VAL A 158 -12.15 -1.20 0.34
N HIS A 159 -11.73 -0.01 0.77
CA HIS A 159 -12.17 0.62 2.02
C HIS A 159 -13.70 0.85 2.11
N PHE A 160 -14.43 0.79 1.01
CA PHE A 160 -15.91 0.78 1.03
C PHE A 160 -16.52 -0.58 1.42
N GLN A 161 -15.72 -1.65 1.45
CA GLN A 161 -16.16 -3.04 1.65
C GLN A 161 -15.43 -3.73 2.81
N LEU A 162 -14.12 -3.50 2.94
CA LEU A 162 -13.25 -4.11 3.94
C LEU A 162 -12.28 -3.08 4.51
N ASN A 163 -12.03 -3.17 5.81
CA ASN A 163 -10.95 -2.44 6.48
C ASN A 163 -9.88 -3.42 7.01
N ALA A 164 -8.76 -2.88 7.49
CA ALA A 164 -7.63 -3.69 7.95
C ALA A 164 -7.87 -4.47 9.25
N TRP A 165 -9.05 -4.29 9.88
CA TRP A 165 -9.46 -4.90 11.14
C TRP A 165 -10.66 -5.86 11.02
N GLU A 166 -11.07 -6.20 9.80
CA GLU A 166 -12.10 -7.22 9.58
C GLU A 166 -11.65 -8.61 10.03
N ASP A 167 -12.62 -9.50 10.24
CA ASP A 167 -12.36 -10.91 10.53
C ASP A 167 -11.80 -11.63 9.30
N PHE A 168 -11.01 -12.68 9.54
CA PHE A 168 -10.30 -13.39 8.47
C PHE A 168 -11.24 -13.90 7.35
N ASP A 169 -12.43 -14.36 7.73
CA ASP A 169 -13.44 -14.86 6.80
C ASP A 169 -13.95 -13.77 5.84
N ALA A 170 -13.94 -12.49 6.26
CA ALA A 170 -14.35 -11.39 5.39
C ALA A 170 -13.40 -11.23 4.20
N TYR A 171 -12.09 -11.33 4.41
CA TYR A 171 -11.12 -11.28 3.31
C TYR A 171 -11.19 -12.52 2.44
N LYS A 172 -11.34 -13.71 3.04
CA LYS A 172 -11.38 -14.99 2.32
C LYS A 172 -12.60 -15.10 1.41
N ASN A 173 -13.73 -14.54 1.83
CA ASN A 173 -14.98 -14.59 1.08
C ASN A 173 -15.17 -13.39 0.13
N ASN A 174 -14.20 -12.47 0.05
CA ASN A 174 -14.28 -11.34 -0.86
C ASN A 174 -13.90 -11.76 -2.29
N GLU A 175 -14.83 -11.59 -3.23
CA GLU A 175 -14.69 -11.99 -4.64
C GLU A 175 -13.69 -11.12 -5.43
N GLY A 176 -13.23 -10.02 -4.86
CA GLY A 176 -12.16 -9.18 -5.41
C GLY A 176 -10.77 -9.52 -4.89
N ASN A 177 -10.62 -10.50 -3.98
CA ASN A 177 -9.36 -10.77 -3.29
C ASN A 177 -8.53 -11.90 -3.92
N PHE A 178 -7.29 -11.60 -4.30
CA PHE A 178 -6.35 -12.50 -4.95
C PHE A 178 -5.31 -13.15 -4.00
N VAL A 179 -5.46 -12.97 -2.69
CA VAL A 179 -4.54 -13.53 -1.68
C VAL A 179 -4.80 -15.01 -1.41
N PHE A 180 -6.08 -15.41 -1.38
CA PHE A 180 -6.53 -16.75 -0.95
C PHE A 180 -6.95 -17.66 -2.12
N GLY A 181 -6.73 -17.21 -3.35
CA GLY A 181 -7.09 -17.90 -4.59
C GLY A 181 -7.35 -16.88 -5.69
N VAL A 182 -7.46 -17.35 -6.94
CA VAL A 182 -7.89 -16.50 -8.06
C VAL A 182 -9.43 -16.49 -8.09
N PRO A 183 -10.10 -15.34 -7.94
CA PRO A 183 -11.55 -15.27 -8.00
C PRO A 183 -12.10 -15.62 -9.38
N ASN A 184 -13.32 -16.13 -9.40
CA ASN A 184 -14.03 -16.41 -10.65
C ASN A 184 -14.84 -15.18 -11.06
N TRP A 185 -14.35 -14.41 -12.02
CA TRP A 185 -15.14 -13.39 -12.72
C TRP A 185 -15.66 -14.03 -14.00
N GLU A 186 -16.94 -14.44 -13.98
CA GLU A 186 -17.73 -14.91 -15.13
C GLU A 186 -18.62 -13.80 -15.67
#